data_AF-A0A357XUD9-F1
#
_entry.id   AF-A0A357XUD9-F1
#
_cell.length_a   1.000
_cell.length_b   1.000
_cell.length_c   1.000
_cell.angle_alpha   90.00
_cell.angle_beta   90.00
_cell.angle_gamma   90.00
#
_symmetry.space_group_name_H-M   'P 1'
#
loop_
_entity.id
_entity.type
_entity.pdbx_description
1 polymer ?
#
loop_
_entity_poly.entity_id
_entity_poly.type
_entity_poly.pdbx_seq_one_letter_code
_entity_poly.pdbx_strand_id
1 'polypeptide(L)'
;MKLNQEAIQMSLRTKRLVRFVLLSAVILGVSFPVGTAHAQVVSSVVGGVAVDADSTLRMATRSENSALEKQMAGLVSLIPEGLDQPSPFRKVSLKKLNAEMRQCIENDRDFSPAVCFLGGLTSIKYVVALPEENDILLIGPAEGWKVDATGSVVGKTSGAPVLLLQDLITVFRAWNTDRPPVITCSIDPTPEAARRTNQVTSVPLRLGEERRRAHALEQANGNHVITIE
;
A
#
# COMPACT_ATOMS: atom_id res chain seq x y z
N MET A 1 -33.69 -61.66 46.32
CA MET A 1 -33.52 -61.08 44.97
C MET A 1 -33.38 -59.54 44.94
N LYS A 2 -33.06 -58.87 46.07
CA LYS A 2 -32.87 -57.40 46.14
C LYS A 2 -31.39 -56.95 46.23
N LEU A 3 -30.44 -57.87 46.43
CA LEU A 3 -29.01 -57.54 46.58
C LEU A 3 -28.24 -57.38 45.25
N ASN A 4 -28.84 -57.70 44.10
CA ASN A 4 -28.14 -57.66 42.80
C ASN A 4 -28.51 -56.45 41.92
N GLN A 5 -29.46 -55.60 42.35
CA GLN A 5 -29.85 -54.39 41.61
C GLN A 5 -29.09 -53.14 42.07
N GLU A 6 -28.64 -53.06 43.33
CA GLU A 6 -27.87 -51.91 43.83
C GLU A 6 -26.42 -51.89 43.30
N ALA A 7 -25.81 -53.07 43.13
CA ALA A 7 -24.45 -53.20 42.58
C ALA A 7 -24.35 -52.77 41.11
N ILE A 8 -25.43 -52.93 40.33
CA ILE A 8 -25.48 -52.56 38.91
C ILE A 8 -25.68 -51.05 38.74
N GLN A 9 -26.50 -50.41 39.59
CA GLN A 9 -26.71 -48.96 39.59
C GLN A 9 -25.45 -48.18 40.03
N MET A 10 -24.66 -48.72 40.96
CA MET A 10 -23.43 -48.08 41.44
C MET A 10 -22.32 -48.07 40.37
N SER A 11 -22.16 -49.16 39.61
CA SER A 11 -21.20 -49.27 38.50
C SER A 11 -21.46 -48.29 37.34
N LEU A 12 -22.73 -48.00 37.06
CA LEU A 12 -23.15 -47.10 35.97
C LEU A 12 -23.02 -45.61 36.33
N ARG A 13 -23.13 -45.25 37.62
CA ARG A 13 -22.86 -43.88 38.12
C ARG A 13 -21.37 -43.56 38.11
N THR A 14 -20.52 -44.49 38.53
CA THR A 14 -19.05 -44.29 38.54
C THR A 14 -18.48 -44.14 37.12
N LYS A 15 -19.00 -44.91 36.15
CA LYS A 15 -18.57 -44.79 34.74
C LYS A 15 -19.04 -43.50 34.05
N ARG A 16 -20.16 -42.90 34.46
CA ARG A 16 -20.63 -41.60 33.94
C ARG A 16 -19.88 -40.42 34.56
N LEU A 17 -19.49 -40.51 35.84
CA LEU A 17 -18.70 -39.48 36.51
C LEU A 17 -17.26 -39.42 35.98
N VAL A 18 -16.62 -40.58 35.75
CA VAL A 18 -15.26 -40.65 35.19
C VAL A 18 -15.19 -40.16 33.73
N ARG A 19 -16.25 -40.35 32.94
CA ARG A 19 -16.33 -39.82 31.56
C ARG A 19 -16.51 -38.29 31.51
N PHE A 20 -17.15 -37.68 32.51
CA PHE A 20 -17.31 -36.22 32.59
C PHE A 20 -16.04 -35.52 33.11
N VAL A 21 -15.32 -36.15 34.06
CA VAL A 21 -14.05 -35.60 34.57
C VAL A 21 -12.92 -35.70 33.54
N LEU A 22 -12.94 -36.71 32.66
CA LEU A 22 -12.00 -36.80 31.53
C LEU A 22 -12.33 -35.85 30.36
N LEU A 23 -13.56 -35.32 30.27
CA LEU A 23 -13.92 -34.33 29.24
C LEU A 23 -13.60 -32.89 29.67
N SER A 24 -13.61 -32.58 30.98
CA SER A 24 -13.21 -31.27 31.50
C SER A 24 -11.70 -31.12 31.71
N ALA A 25 -10.95 -32.22 31.82
CA ALA A 25 -9.49 -32.21 31.98
C ALA A 25 -8.70 -32.02 30.67
N VAL A 26 -9.36 -31.94 29.51
CA VAL A 26 -8.71 -31.62 28.21
C VAL A 26 -8.81 -30.13 27.86
N ILE A 27 -9.52 -29.32 28.65
CA ILE A 27 -9.75 -27.88 28.38
C ILE A 27 -8.82 -26.96 29.20
N LEU A 28 -7.99 -27.50 30.10
CA LEU A 28 -7.06 -26.70 30.90
C LEU A 28 -5.61 -27.11 30.62
N GLY A 29 -4.93 -26.41 29.71
CA GLY A 29 -3.48 -26.58 29.55
C GLY A 29 -2.84 -26.20 28.23
N VAL A 30 -3.57 -25.58 27.29
CA VAL A 30 -2.94 -25.02 26.09
C VAL A 30 -3.23 -23.52 26.01
N SER A 31 -2.56 -22.76 26.88
CA SER A 31 -2.36 -21.32 26.66
C SER A 31 -1.37 -21.17 25.51
N PHE A 32 -1.85 -21.26 24.28
CA PHE A 32 -1.15 -20.60 23.18
C PHE A 32 -1.31 -19.10 23.41
N PRO A 33 -0.21 -18.32 23.57
CA PRO A 33 -0.31 -16.90 23.35
C PRO A 33 -0.68 -16.74 21.88
N VAL A 34 -1.95 -16.47 21.60
CA VAL A 34 -2.38 -15.90 20.33
C VAL A 34 -1.90 -14.46 20.35
N GLY A 35 -0.58 -14.29 20.18
CA GLY A 35 -0.06 -13.10 19.57
C GLY A 35 -0.56 -13.14 18.14
N THR A 36 -1.71 -12.52 17.88
CA THR A 36 -1.98 -11.96 16.57
C THR A 36 -0.92 -10.89 16.34
N ALA A 37 0.29 -11.32 15.99
CA ALA A 37 1.13 -10.53 15.12
C ALA A 37 0.33 -10.42 13.83
N HIS A 38 -0.53 -9.41 13.74
CA HIS A 38 -0.71 -8.74 12.47
C HIS A 38 0.70 -8.34 12.08
N ALA A 39 1.35 -9.21 11.31
CA ALA A 39 2.42 -8.82 10.43
C ALA A 39 1.79 -7.83 9.47
N GLN A 40 1.63 -6.58 9.93
CA GLN A 40 1.62 -5.46 9.04
C GLN A 40 2.98 -5.58 8.36
N VAL A 41 2.96 -6.10 7.13
CA VAL A 41 4.10 -6.02 6.22
C VAL A 41 4.25 -4.54 5.94
N VAL A 42 4.83 -3.82 6.88
CA VAL A 42 5.39 -2.51 6.64
C VAL A 42 6.63 -2.82 5.83
N SER A 43 6.47 -2.93 4.52
CA SER A 43 7.61 -2.77 3.64
C SER A 43 8.14 -1.38 3.95
N SER A 44 9.33 -1.32 4.55
CA SER A 44 10.06 -0.07 4.75
C SER A 44 10.39 0.58 3.40
N VAL A 45 10.26 -0.15 2.30
CA VAL A 45 10.55 0.32 0.95
C VAL A 45 9.26 0.67 0.23
N VAL A 46 9.18 1.90 -0.28
CA VAL A 46 8.08 2.41 -1.11
C VAL A 46 8.67 3.27 -2.23
N GLY A 47 8.39 2.92 -3.49
CA GLY A 47 8.80 3.73 -4.65
C GLY A 47 10.32 3.97 -4.73
N GLY A 48 11.12 3.00 -4.32
CA GLY A 48 12.58 3.11 -4.31
C GLY A 48 13.19 3.84 -3.13
N VAL A 49 12.40 4.27 -2.14
CA VAL A 49 12.88 4.86 -0.87
C VAL A 49 12.67 3.85 0.26
N ALA A 50 13.72 3.60 1.04
CA ALA A 50 13.67 2.80 2.26
C ALA A 50 13.63 3.70 3.50
N VAL A 51 12.73 3.37 4.43
CA VAL A 51 12.55 4.02 5.73
C VAL A 51 13.16 3.12 6.80
N ASP A 52 14.17 3.59 7.51
CA ASP A 52 14.72 2.88 8.66
C ASP A 52 13.98 3.21 9.96
N ALA A 53 14.08 2.34 10.96
CA ALA A 53 13.52 2.55 12.30
C ALA A 53 14.10 3.80 12.98
N ASP A 54 15.30 4.22 12.57
CA ASP A 54 15.94 5.47 13.00
C ASP A 54 15.41 6.72 12.27
N SER A 55 14.22 6.65 11.67
CA SER A 55 13.57 7.74 10.92
C SER A 55 14.41 8.34 9.79
N THR A 56 15.35 7.55 9.27
CA THR A 56 16.23 7.96 8.17
C THR A 56 15.66 7.48 6.85
N LEU A 57 15.57 8.38 5.88
CA LEU A 57 15.20 8.07 4.50
C LEU A 57 16.46 7.82 3.67
N ARG A 58 16.52 6.69 2.99
CA ARG A 58 17.59 6.38 2.03
C ARG A 58 17.04 5.78 0.76
N MET A 59 17.84 5.77 -0.30
CA MET A 59 17.51 4.99 -1.48
C MET A 59 17.50 3.50 -1.11
N ALA A 60 16.46 2.81 -1.56
CA ALA A 60 16.35 1.37 -1.40
C ALA A 60 17.41 0.68 -2.26
N THR A 61 18.01 -0.37 -1.72
CA THR A 61 18.95 -1.20 -2.46
C THR A 61 18.21 -2.01 -3.54
N ARG A 62 18.94 -2.48 -4.55
CA ARG A 62 18.38 -3.35 -5.59
C ARG A 62 17.73 -4.62 -5.01
N SER A 63 18.29 -5.17 -3.93
CA SER A 63 17.77 -6.36 -3.27
C SER A 63 16.41 -6.10 -2.60
N GLU A 64 16.30 -4.97 -1.89
CA GLU A 64 15.06 -4.54 -1.24
C GLU A 64 13.94 -4.25 -2.25
N ASN A 65 14.29 -3.53 -3.31
CA ASN A 65 13.40 -3.26 -4.44
C ASN A 65 12.92 -4.55 -5.12
N SER A 66 13.81 -5.52 -5.35
CA SER A 66 13.43 -6.81 -5.94
C SER A 66 12.55 -7.66 -5.01
N ALA A 67 12.72 -7.54 -3.69
CA ALA A 67 11.83 -8.20 -2.72
C ALA A 67 10.42 -7.61 -2.79
N LEU A 68 10.32 -6.28 -2.83
CA LEU A 68 9.04 -5.58 -2.97
C LEU A 68 8.36 -5.89 -4.32
N GLU A 69 9.12 -5.90 -5.42
CA GLU A 69 8.63 -6.29 -6.74
C GLU A 69 7.98 -7.68 -6.70
N LYS A 70 8.66 -8.67 -6.11
CA LYS A 70 8.11 -10.05 -6.01
C LYS A 70 6.86 -10.12 -5.15
N GLN A 71 6.82 -9.37 -4.04
CA GLN A 71 5.63 -9.30 -3.19
C GLN A 71 4.44 -8.70 -3.93
N MET A 72 4.65 -7.59 -4.63
CA MET A 72 3.60 -6.90 -5.37
C MET A 72 3.17 -7.67 -6.63
N ALA A 73 4.10 -8.31 -7.34
CA ALA A 73 3.80 -9.08 -8.55
C ALA A 73 2.82 -10.23 -8.28
N GLY A 74 2.90 -10.85 -7.09
CA GLY A 74 1.95 -11.88 -6.65
C GLY A 74 0.52 -11.36 -6.46
N LEU A 75 0.35 -10.08 -6.14
CA LEU A 75 -0.95 -9.45 -5.85
C LEU A 75 -1.57 -8.78 -7.09
N VAL A 76 -0.75 -8.35 -8.04
CA VAL A 76 -1.14 -7.43 -9.14
C VAL A 76 -1.29 -8.15 -10.50
N SER A 77 -0.89 -9.42 -10.60
CA SER A 77 -0.75 -10.17 -11.86
C SER A 77 -2.05 -10.45 -12.62
N LEU A 78 -3.22 -10.24 -12.01
CA LEU A 78 -4.50 -10.54 -12.64
C LEU A 78 -5.01 -9.33 -13.46
N ILE A 79 -4.90 -9.42 -14.78
CA ILE A 79 -5.50 -8.46 -15.72
C ILE A 79 -6.73 -9.11 -16.35
N PRO A 80 -7.94 -8.56 -16.12
CA PRO A 80 -9.15 -9.04 -16.77
C PRO A 80 -9.07 -8.96 -18.30
N GLU A 81 -9.78 -9.88 -18.96
CA GLU A 81 -9.80 -9.98 -20.41
C GLU A 81 -10.21 -8.65 -21.07
N GLY A 82 -9.50 -8.27 -22.14
CA GLY A 82 -9.74 -7.01 -22.86
C GLY A 82 -9.09 -5.76 -22.27
N LEU A 83 -8.53 -5.82 -21.06
CA LEU A 83 -7.82 -4.67 -20.46
C LEU A 83 -6.32 -4.64 -20.77
N ASP A 84 -5.75 -5.75 -21.22
CA ASP A 84 -4.31 -5.88 -21.48
C ASP A 84 -3.85 -5.03 -22.68
N GLN A 85 -4.74 -4.80 -23.65
CA GLN A 85 -4.42 -4.03 -24.85
C GLN A 85 -4.39 -2.52 -24.56
N PRO A 86 -3.42 -1.79 -25.13
CA PRO A 86 -3.37 -0.33 -25.02
C PRO A 86 -4.56 0.31 -25.74
N SER A 87 -5.18 1.29 -25.07
CA SER A 87 -6.28 2.08 -25.58
C SER A 87 -6.00 3.56 -25.33
N PRO A 88 -5.98 4.42 -26.37
CA PRO A 88 -5.72 5.85 -26.20
C PRO A 88 -6.86 6.61 -25.50
N PHE A 89 -8.08 6.04 -25.50
CA PHE A 89 -9.29 6.68 -24.98
C PHE A 89 -10.17 5.71 -24.20
N ARG A 90 -9.62 5.06 -23.16
CA ARG A 90 -10.43 4.25 -22.24
C ARG A 90 -11.30 5.17 -21.40
N LYS A 91 -12.58 4.82 -21.27
CA LYS A 91 -13.58 5.59 -20.52
C LYS A 91 -13.91 4.85 -19.23
N VAL A 92 -13.79 5.51 -18.10
CA VAL A 92 -14.20 5.01 -16.80
C VAL A 92 -15.36 5.88 -16.30
N SER A 93 -16.53 5.24 -16.16
CA SER A 93 -17.75 5.88 -15.65
C SER A 93 -17.71 5.89 -14.13
N LEU A 94 -17.81 7.07 -13.52
CA LEU A 94 -17.84 7.19 -12.06
C LEU A 94 -19.14 6.62 -11.49
N LYS A 95 -20.26 6.73 -12.21
CA LYS A 95 -21.54 6.13 -11.81
C LYS A 95 -21.45 4.61 -11.76
N LYS A 96 -20.93 3.97 -12.82
CA LYS A 96 -20.77 2.51 -12.89
C LYS A 96 -19.73 2.01 -11.89
N LEU A 97 -18.61 2.72 -11.75
CA LEU A 97 -17.58 2.41 -10.75
C LEU A 97 -18.16 2.40 -9.33
N ASN A 98 -18.92 3.44 -8.97
CA ASN A 98 -19.56 3.53 -7.66
C ASN A 98 -20.63 2.44 -7.45
N ALA A 99 -21.39 2.08 -8.48
CA ALA A 99 -22.36 0.98 -8.42
C ALA A 99 -21.68 -0.37 -8.19
N GLU A 100 -20.60 -0.67 -8.91
CA GLU A 100 -19.80 -1.89 -8.74
C GLU A 100 -19.19 -1.96 -7.33
N MET A 101 -18.62 -0.86 -6.84
CA MET A 101 -18.08 -0.79 -5.48
C MET A 101 -19.14 -1.06 -4.42
N ARG A 102 -20.33 -0.47 -4.55
CA ARG A 102 -21.46 -0.74 -3.63
C ARG A 102 -21.85 -2.21 -3.65
N GLN A 103 -21.96 -2.80 -4.84
CA GLN A 103 -22.28 -4.21 -4.96
C GLN A 103 -21.22 -5.10 -4.30
N CYS A 104 -19.93 -4.81 -4.45
CA CYS A 104 -18.87 -5.53 -3.75
C CYS A 104 -19.02 -5.41 -2.23
N ILE A 105 -19.26 -4.20 -1.71
CA ILE A 105 -19.43 -3.96 -0.27
C ILE A 105 -20.66 -4.67 0.29
N GLU A 106 -21.80 -4.59 -0.38
CA GLU A 106 -23.05 -5.22 0.04
C GLU A 106 -22.97 -6.76 0.06
N ASN A 107 -22.11 -7.33 -0.79
CA ASN A 107 -21.92 -8.77 -0.90
C ASN A 107 -20.65 -9.29 -0.21
N ASP A 108 -19.95 -8.44 0.55
CA ASP A 108 -18.67 -8.76 1.22
C ASP A 108 -17.63 -9.40 0.28
N ARG A 109 -17.46 -8.80 -0.90
CA ARG A 109 -16.51 -9.24 -1.93
C ARG A 109 -15.39 -8.23 -2.11
N ASP A 110 -14.20 -8.74 -2.40
CA ASP A 110 -13.07 -7.92 -2.82
C ASP A 110 -13.36 -7.17 -4.14
N PHE A 111 -12.73 -6.01 -4.29
CA PHE A 111 -12.78 -5.28 -5.54
C PHE A 111 -11.95 -5.99 -6.62
N SER A 112 -12.48 -6.06 -7.82
CA SER A 112 -11.74 -6.62 -8.95
C SER A 112 -10.50 -5.77 -9.27
N PRO A 113 -9.41 -6.36 -9.81
CA PRO A 113 -8.25 -5.59 -10.25
C PRO A 113 -8.60 -4.48 -11.25
N ALA A 114 -9.60 -4.70 -12.11
CA ALA A 114 -10.09 -3.66 -13.01
C ALA A 114 -10.63 -2.43 -12.26
N VAL A 115 -11.30 -2.63 -11.13
CA VAL A 115 -11.79 -1.55 -10.28
C VAL A 115 -10.64 -0.89 -9.53
N CYS A 116 -9.75 -1.68 -8.92
CA CYS A 116 -8.60 -1.18 -8.16
C CYS A 116 -7.64 -0.32 -9.01
N PHE A 117 -7.40 -0.71 -10.27
CA PHE A 117 -6.49 -0.01 -11.19
C PHE A 117 -7.21 0.91 -12.18
N LEU A 118 -8.48 1.26 -11.93
CA LEU A 118 -9.30 2.13 -12.80
C LEU A 118 -9.23 1.73 -14.28
N GLY A 119 -9.29 0.43 -14.53
CA GLY A 119 -9.18 -0.16 -15.86
C GLY A 119 -7.84 0.09 -16.53
N GLY A 120 -6.75 0.25 -15.79
CA GLY A 120 -5.41 0.47 -16.36
C GLY A 120 -5.17 1.88 -16.90
N LEU A 121 -5.98 2.87 -16.53
CA LEU A 121 -5.76 4.27 -16.92
C LEU A 121 -4.39 4.75 -16.41
N THR A 122 -3.57 5.33 -17.28
CA THR A 122 -2.27 5.90 -16.89
C THR A 122 -2.31 7.41 -16.71
N SER A 123 -3.29 8.09 -17.31
CA SER A 123 -3.54 9.52 -17.08
C SER A 123 -4.97 9.90 -17.44
N ILE A 124 -5.49 10.93 -16.78
CA ILE A 124 -6.78 11.54 -17.14
C ILE A 124 -6.50 12.69 -18.11
N LYS A 125 -7.00 12.58 -19.33
CA LYS A 125 -6.88 13.63 -20.36
C LYS A 125 -8.14 14.47 -20.47
N TYR A 126 -9.29 13.83 -20.28
CA TYR A 126 -10.59 14.49 -20.37
C TYR A 126 -11.49 14.04 -19.22
N VAL A 127 -12.28 14.98 -18.72
CA VAL A 127 -13.39 14.73 -17.81
C VAL A 127 -14.65 15.21 -18.52
N VAL A 128 -15.58 14.30 -18.77
CA VAL A 128 -16.81 14.60 -19.52
C VAL A 128 -18.01 14.36 -18.61
N ALA A 129 -18.78 15.41 -18.34
CA ALA A 129 -20.06 15.29 -17.68
C ALA A 129 -21.15 14.96 -18.70
N LEU A 130 -21.97 13.95 -18.42
CA LEU A 130 -23.13 13.54 -19.19
C LEU A 130 -24.39 13.79 -18.34
N PRO A 131 -25.01 14.98 -18.41
CA PRO A 131 -26.14 15.35 -17.55
C PRO A 131 -27.35 14.42 -17.74
N GLU A 132 -27.64 14.06 -18.99
CA GLU A 132 -28.76 13.17 -19.35
C GLU A 132 -28.61 11.77 -18.72
N GLU A 133 -27.37 11.29 -18.58
CA GLU A 133 -27.07 9.99 -17.98
C GLU A 133 -26.79 10.10 -16.47
N ASN A 134 -26.71 11.33 -15.94
CA ASN A 134 -26.22 11.67 -14.62
C ASN A 134 -24.89 10.95 -14.30
N ASP A 135 -23.91 11.08 -15.21
CA ASP A 135 -22.62 10.40 -15.12
C ASP A 135 -21.46 11.33 -15.45
N ILE A 136 -20.28 11.00 -14.92
CA ILE A 136 -19.02 11.66 -15.20
C ILE A 136 -18.05 10.60 -15.71
N LEU A 137 -17.48 10.83 -16.89
CA LEU A 137 -16.50 9.96 -17.51
C LEU A 137 -15.10 10.52 -17.33
N LEU A 138 -14.21 9.69 -16.78
CA LEU A 138 -12.77 9.90 -16.83
C LEU A 138 -12.23 9.22 -18.09
N ILE A 139 -11.53 9.98 -18.93
CA ILE A 139 -11.06 9.49 -20.23
C ILE A 139 -9.58 9.75 -20.39
N GLY A 140 -8.85 8.73 -20.84
CA GLY A 140 -7.43 8.87 -21.17
C GLY A 140 -6.81 7.59 -21.68
N PRO A 141 -5.48 7.60 -21.88
CA PRO A 141 -4.72 6.41 -22.25
C PRO A 141 -4.78 5.38 -21.12
N ALA A 142 -4.93 4.12 -21.51
CA ALA A 142 -4.93 2.99 -20.60
C ALA A 142 -4.31 1.77 -21.26
N GLU A 143 -3.81 0.84 -20.46
CA GLU A 143 -3.20 -0.39 -20.93
C GLU A 143 -3.17 -1.45 -19.84
N GLY A 144 -2.71 -2.67 -20.17
CA GLY A 144 -2.37 -3.66 -19.16
C GLY A 144 -1.25 -3.17 -18.25
N TRP A 145 -1.21 -3.66 -17.02
CA TRP A 145 -0.26 -3.21 -15.99
C TRP A 145 0.70 -4.31 -15.54
N LYS A 146 1.80 -3.92 -14.93
CA LYS A 146 2.81 -4.79 -14.31
C LYS A 146 3.41 -4.07 -13.11
N VAL A 147 4.12 -4.82 -12.29
CA VAL A 147 4.97 -4.25 -11.25
C VAL A 147 6.35 -3.99 -11.84
N ASP A 148 6.90 -2.80 -11.60
CA ASP A 148 8.26 -2.46 -12.01
C ASP A 148 9.31 -2.86 -10.97
N ALA A 149 10.58 -2.60 -11.29
CA ALA A 149 11.69 -2.94 -10.41
C ALA A 149 11.66 -2.18 -9.07
N THR A 150 10.85 -1.13 -8.92
CA THR A 150 10.70 -0.35 -7.68
C THR A 150 9.47 -0.76 -6.87
N GLY A 151 8.72 -1.76 -7.34
CA GLY A 151 7.47 -2.21 -6.70
C GLY A 151 6.25 -1.39 -7.09
N SER A 152 6.37 -0.46 -8.04
CA SER A 152 5.26 0.38 -8.50
C SER A 152 4.46 -0.29 -9.61
N VAL A 153 3.15 -0.05 -9.63
CA VAL A 153 2.27 -0.55 -10.69
C VAL A 153 2.31 0.40 -11.88
N VAL A 154 2.83 -0.08 -13.00
CA VAL A 154 3.04 0.69 -14.22
C VAL A 154 2.40 0.00 -15.42
N GLY A 155 2.09 0.76 -16.45
CA GLY A 155 1.62 0.25 -17.72
C GLY A 155 2.67 -0.61 -18.42
N LYS A 156 2.24 -1.71 -19.05
CA LYS A 156 3.12 -2.69 -19.68
C LYS A 156 3.91 -2.13 -20.85
N THR A 157 3.28 -1.27 -21.66
CA THR A 157 3.86 -0.71 -22.90
C THR A 157 4.58 0.60 -22.61
N SER A 158 3.96 1.52 -21.88
CA SER A 158 4.52 2.86 -21.66
C SER A 158 5.46 2.97 -20.46
N GLY A 159 5.32 2.09 -19.46
CA GLY A 159 5.99 2.25 -18.17
C GLY A 159 5.44 3.41 -17.33
N ALA A 160 4.35 4.06 -17.75
CA ALA A 160 3.72 5.12 -16.98
C ALA A 160 2.98 4.54 -15.75
N PRO A 161 2.94 5.26 -14.62
CA PRO A 161 2.15 4.85 -13.46
C PRO A 161 0.68 4.65 -13.82
N VAL A 162 0.06 3.62 -13.24
CA VAL A 162 -1.38 3.34 -13.39
C VAL A 162 -2.14 3.99 -12.25
N LEU A 163 -3.28 4.60 -12.55
CA LEU A 163 -4.12 5.26 -11.57
C LEU A 163 -4.80 4.24 -10.65
N LEU A 164 -4.72 4.49 -9.35
CA LEU A 164 -5.31 3.63 -8.33
C LEU A 164 -6.65 4.22 -7.86
N LEU A 165 -7.61 3.33 -7.59
CA LEU A 165 -8.88 3.71 -6.97
C LEU A 165 -8.66 4.37 -5.59
N GLN A 166 -7.71 3.85 -4.81
CA GLN A 166 -7.38 4.42 -3.50
C GLN A 166 -6.93 5.87 -3.62
N ASP A 167 -6.10 6.20 -4.62
CA ASP A 167 -5.62 7.57 -4.83
C ASP A 167 -6.78 8.48 -5.25
N LEU A 168 -7.65 8.01 -6.16
CA LEU A 168 -8.84 8.76 -6.56
C LEU A 168 -9.76 9.06 -5.36
N ILE A 169 -10.02 8.07 -4.50
CA ILE A 169 -10.83 8.25 -3.29
C ILE A 169 -10.14 9.21 -2.32
N THR A 170 -8.82 9.09 -2.16
CA THR A 170 -8.03 9.95 -1.28
C THR A 170 -8.11 11.40 -1.74
N VAL A 171 -7.97 11.65 -3.03
CA VAL A 171 -8.16 12.96 -3.66
C VAL A 171 -9.57 13.48 -3.39
N PHE A 172 -10.62 12.70 -3.65
CA PHE A 172 -11.99 13.15 -3.40
C PHE A 172 -12.25 13.46 -1.92
N ARG A 173 -11.70 12.68 -0.99
CA ARG A 173 -11.82 12.94 0.45
C ARG A 173 -11.08 14.22 0.85
N ALA A 174 -9.87 14.42 0.35
CA ALA A 174 -9.06 15.59 0.66
C ALA A 174 -9.71 16.89 0.16
N TRP A 175 -10.33 16.85 -1.03
CA TRP A 175 -11.01 18.01 -1.60
C TRP A 175 -12.43 18.24 -1.08
N ASN A 176 -13.08 17.22 -0.50
CA ASN A 176 -14.43 17.33 0.05
C ASN A 176 -14.43 17.79 1.52
N THR A 177 -13.54 18.73 1.87
CA THR A 177 -13.40 19.28 3.21
C THR A 177 -13.23 20.80 3.15
N ASP A 178 -13.76 21.51 4.14
CA ASP A 178 -13.74 22.99 4.16
C ASP A 178 -12.33 23.59 4.24
N ARG A 179 -11.34 22.78 4.67
CA ARG A 179 -9.92 23.13 4.76
C ARG A 179 -9.06 21.94 4.31
N PRO A 180 -8.71 21.85 3.03
CA PRO A 180 -7.89 20.74 2.55
C PRO A 180 -6.58 20.67 3.35
N PRO A 181 -6.18 19.48 3.83
CA PRO A 181 -4.93 19.33 4.56
C PRO A 181 -3.77 19.63 3.60
N VAL A 182 -3.05 20.71 3.84
CA VAL A 182 -1.79 20.97 3.16
C VAL A 182 -0.72 20.28 4.00
N ILE A 183 -0.22 19.14 3.54
CA ILE A 183 0.99 18.55 4.12
C ILE A 183 2.15 19.43 3.65
N THR A 184 2.73 20.18 4.57
CA THR A 184 3.93 20.96 4.30
C THR A 184 5.13 20.30 4.97
N CYS A 185 6.31 20.49 4.39
CA CYS A 185 7.53 20.09 5.06
C CYS A 185 8.58 21.17 4.93
N SER A 186 9.37 21.34 5.99
CA SER A 186 10.66 22.02 5.93
C SER A 186 11.74 20.96 5.77
N ILE A 187 12.65 21.21 4.82
CA ILE A 187 13.84 20.38 4.60
C ILE A 187 15.03 21.29 4.89
N ASP A 188 15.52 21.22 6.12
CA ASP A 188 16.55 22.10 6.61
C ASP A 188 17.92 21.38 6.63
N PRO A 189 19.00 22.01 6.14
CA PRO A 189 20.32 21.44 6.30
C PRO A 189 20.67 21.38 7.79
N THR A 190 21.37 20.33 8.21
CA THR A 190 21.98 20.32 9.55
C THR A 190 22.94 21.51 9.72
N PRO A 191 23.14 22.06 10.94
CA PRO A 191 24.04 23.20 11.16
C PRO A 191 25.45 22.98 10.60
N GLU A 192 25.92 21.74 10.63
CA GLU A 192 27.22 21.33 10.08
C GLU A 192 27.23 21.35 8.54
N ALA A 193 26.18 20.85 7.90
CA ALA A 193 26.03 20.88 6.45
C ALA A 193 25.89 22.31 5.93
N ALA A 194 25.14 23.16 6.63
CA ALA A 194 25.01 24.58 6.30
C ALA A 194 26.36 25.30 6.32
N ARG A 195 27.19 25.05 7.35
CA ARG A 195 28.55 25.62 7.44
C ARG A 195 29.45 25.16 6.30
N ARG A 196 29.46 23.85 5.99
CA ARG A 196 30.26 23.29 4.89
C ARG A 196 29.83 23.86 3.54
N THR A 197 28.52 23.94 3.30
CA THR A 197 27.95 24.49 2.08
C THR A 197 28.33 25.96 1.90
N ASN A 198 28.26 26.76 2.98
CA ASN A 198 28.67 28.16 2.97
C ASN A 198 30.17 28.34 2.67
N GLN A 199 31.03 27.45 3.15
CA GLN A 199 32.45 27.47 2.80
C GLN A 199 32.68 27.24 1.31
N VAL A 200 31.95 26.31 0.69
CA VAL A 200 32.04 26.06 -0.77
C VAL A 200 31.46 27.22 -1.58
N THR A 201 30.37 27.85 -1.12
CA THR A 201 29.70 28.92 -1.87
C THR A 201 30.36 30.28 -1.73
N SER A 202 31.03 30.56 -0.61
CA SER A 202 31.74 31.82 -0.36
C SER A 202 32.92 32.09 -1.30
N VAL A 203 33.48 31.05 -1.93
CA VAL A 203 34.52 31.20 -2.95
C VAL A 203 33.86 31.60 -4.28
N PRO A 204 34.37 32.60 -5.05
CA PRO A 204 33.82 32.93 -6.37
C PRO A 204 33.91 31.76 -7.36
N LEU A 205 32.89 31.57 -8.22
CA LEU A 205 32.93 30.54 -9.26
C LEU A 205 33.94 30.94 -10.34
N ARG A 206 34.91 30.08 -10.60
CA ARG A 206 35.85 30.22 -11.71
C ARG A 206 35.33 29.47 -12.93
N LEU A 207 35.51 30.08 -14.11
CA LEU A 207 35.13 29.49 -15.39
C LEU A 207 35.86 28.15 -15.59
N GLY A 208 35.12 27.07 -15.88
CA GLY A 208 35.66 25.72 -16.06
C GLY A 208 35.78 24.88 -14.78
N GLU A 209 35.49 25.42 -13.60
CA GLU A 209 35.47 24.68 -12.32
C GLU A 209 34.07 24.26 -11.88
N GLU A 210 33.05 24.40 -12.74
CA GLU A 210 31.64 24.18 -12.37
C GLU A 210 31.41 22.75 -11.87
N ARG A 211 31.96 21.76 -12.58
CA ARG A 211 31.84 20.33 -12.20
C ARG A 211 32.49 20.02 -10.86
N ARG A 212 33.68 20.59 -10.60
CA ARG A 212 34.40 20.38 -9.34
C ARG A 212 33.65 21.01 -8.18
N ARG A 213 33.13 22.23 -8.36
CA ARG A 213 32.34 22.92 -7.35
C ARG A 213 31.01 22.21 -7.09
N ALA A 214 30.34 21.71 -8.12
CA ALA A 214 29.11 20.93 -7.97
C ALA A 214 29.35 19.68 -7.11
N HIS A 215 30.41 18.93 -7.38
CA HIS A 215 30.77 17.76 -6.58
C HIS A 215 31.15 18.14 -5.13
N ALA A 216 31.89 19.24 -4.93
CA ALA A 216 32.22 19.73 -3.59
C ALA A 216 30.96 20.17 -2.82
N LEU A 217 29.99 20.77 -3.50
CA LEU A 217 28.71 21.17 -2.92
C LEU A 217 27.86 19.95 -2.55
N GLU A 218 27.83 18.92 -3.41
CA GLU A 218 27.15 17.65 -3.16
C GLU A 218 27.70 16.98 -1.89
N GLN A 219 29.03 16.93 -1.72
CA GLN A 219 29.66 16.40 -0.51
C GLN A 219 29.40 17.26 0.74
N ALA A 220 29.30 18.58 0.56
CA ALA A 220 29.06 19.52 1.64
C ALA A 220 27.61 19.53 2.14
N ASN A 221 26.65 19.26 1.25
CA ASN A 221 25.21 19.35 1.52
C ASN A 221 24.73 18.35 2.58
N GLY A 222 25.41 17.21 2.72
CA GLY A 222 25.27 16.29 3.86
C GLY A 222 23.83 15.90 4.21
N ASN A 223 23.57 15.67 5.50
CA ASN A 223 22.25 15.29 6.01
C ASN A 223 21.37 16.51 6.26
N HIS A 224 20.07 16.30 6.06
CA HIS A 224 19.01 17.27 6.25
C HIS A 224 18.03 16.78 7.32
N VAL A 225 17.46 17.72 8.05
CA VAL A 225 16.37 17.48 9.00
C VAL A 225 15.07 17.80 8.27
N ILE A 226 14.16 16.82 8.25
CA ILE A 226 12.84 16.98 7.65
C ILE A 226 11.82 17.16 8.76
N THR A 227 11.11 18.28 8.74
CA THR A 227 10.02 18.57 9.67
C THR A 227 8.72 18.62 8.88
N ILE A 228 7.67 17.93 9.35
CA ILE A 228 6.34 17.90 8.72
C ILE A 228 5.42 18.83 9.52
N GLU A 229 4.74 19.75 8.84
CA GLU A 229 3.78 20.72 9.39
C GLU A 229 2.40 20.59 8.74
#